data_AF-A0A6C0JUV3-F1
#
_entry.id   AF-A0A6C0JUV3-F1
#
_cell.length_a   1.000
_cell.length_b   1.000
_cell.length_c   1.000
_cell.angle_alpha   90.00
_cell.angle_beta   90.00
_cell.angle_gamma   90.00
#
_symmetry.space_group_name_H-M   'P 1'
#
loop_
_entity.id
_entity.type
_entity.pdbx_description
1 polymer ?
#
loop_
_entity_poly.entity_id
_entity_poly.type
_entity_poly.pdbx_seq_one_letter_code
_entity_poly.pdbx_strand_id
1 'polypeptide(L)' 'MASDSQAKRFCKCIKAVRKTVKVRRGSTKEQAAIAICTKTILQSRGRTLKRFSCKKGPKLKTQKALSV' A
#
# COMPACT_ATOMS: atom_id res chain seq x y z
N MET A 1 -15.39 -5.25 12.04
CA MET A 1 -13.94 -5.04 12.23
C MET A 1 -13.17 -5.85 11.18
N ALA A 2 -12.57 -5.23 10.16
CA ALA A 2 -11.96 -5.95 9.01
C ALA A 2 -10.54 -5.43 8.66
N SER A 3 -9.72 -5.12 9.67
CA SER A 3 -8.43 -4.44 9.49
C SER A 3 -7.28 -5.39 9.17
N ASP A 4 -7.34 -6.66 9.62
CA ASP A 4 -6.22 -7.61 9.48
C ASP A 4 -6.09 -8.16 8.04
N SER A 5 -7.23 -8.52 7.43
CA SER A 5 -7.28 -9.03 6.05
C SER A 5 -6.84 -7.99 5.02
N GLN A 6 -7.21 -6.72 5.22
CA GLN A 6 -6.83 -5.64 4.31
C GLN A 6 -5.33 -5.32 4.42
N ALA A 7 -4.79 -5.33 5.64
CA ALA A 7 -3.36 -5.13 5.86
C ALA A 7 -2.52 -6.29 5.30
N LYS A 8 -2.96 -7.54 5.48
CA LYS A 8 -2.34 -8.72 4.85
C LYS A 8 -2.33 -8.61 3.33
N ARG A 9 -3.46 -8.23 2.73
CA ARG A 9 -3.59 -8.02 1.28
C ARG A 9 -2.67 -6.91 0.78
N PHE A 10 -2.57 -5.81 1.51
CA PHE A 10 -1.68 -4.70 1.19
C PHE A 10 -0.20 -5.11 1.22
N CYS A 11 0.23 -5.81 2.28
CA CYS A 11 1.59 -6.32 2.37
C CYS A 11 1.92 -7.37 1.30
N LYS A 12 0.97 -8.26 0.95
CA LYS A 12 1.13 -9.19 -0.17
C LYS A 12 1.30 -8.44 -1.50
N CYS A 13 0.49 -7.41 -1.74
CA CYS A 13 0.61 -6.56 -2.94
C CYS A 13 2.01 -5.93 -3.02
N ILE A 14 2.50 -5.32 -1.94
CA ILE A 14 3.84 -4.69 -1.94
C ILE A 14 4.92 -5.72 -2.28
N LYS A 15 4.87 -6.90 -1.65
CA LYS A 15 5.86 -7.97 -1.89
C LYS A 15 5.81 -8.48 -3.33
N ALA A 16 4.63 -8.60 -3.92
CA ALA A 16 4.47 -9.04 -5.31
C ALA A 16 4.97 -7.97 -6.29
N VAL A 17 4.50 -6.73 -6.15
CA VAL A 17 4.86 -5.62 -7.03
C VAL A 17 6.34 -5.28 -6.92
N ARG A 18 6.94 -5.34 -5.72
CA ARG A 18 8.38 -5.10 -5.55
C ARG A 18 9.26 -6.08 -6.36
N LYS A 19 8.77 -7.29 -6.64
CA LYS A 19 9.49 -8.27 -7.49
C LYS A 19 9.41 -7.92 -8.98
N THR A 20 8.31 -7.34 -9.42
CA THR A 20 8.02 -7.13 -10.84
C THR A 20 8.25 -5.69 -11.32
N VAL A 21 8.22 -4.70 -10.42
CA VAL A 21 8.29 -3.29 -10.78
C VAL A 21 9.69 -2.90 -11.23
N LYS A 22 9.79 -2.40 -12.46
CA LYS A 22 10.97 -1.71 -12.98
C LYS A 22 10.84 -0.23 -12.61
N VAL A 23 11.77 0.26 -11.79
CA VAL A 23 11.80 1.67 -11.35
C VAL A 23 12.83 2.45 -12.14
N ARG A 24 12.51 3.72 -12.42
CA ARG A 24 13.46 4.66 -13.02
C ARG A 24 14.55 5.04 -12.00
N ARG A 25 15.70 5.50 -12.49
CA ARG A 25 16.79 6.03 -11.63
C ARG A 25 16.21 7.10 -10.69
N GLY A 26 16.54 7.00 -9.40
CA GLY A 26 16.06 7.92 -8.36
C GLY A 26 14.81 7.46 -7.60
N SER A 27 14.21 6.31 -7.94
CA SER A 27 13.08 5.74 -7.19
C SER A 27 13.40 4.35 -6.67
N THR A 28 12.91 4.02 -5.47
CA THR A 28 13.02 2.65 -4.94
C THR A 28 11.85 1.78 -5.40
N LYS A 29 12.11 0.48 -5.61
CA LYS A 29 11.05 -0.51 -5.90
C LYS A 29 9.96 -0.53 -4.83
N GLU A 30 10.34 -0.21 -3.59
CA GLU A 30 9.42 -0.16 -2.47
C GLU A 30 8.46 1.04 -2.56
N GLN A 31 8.96 2.24 -2.86
CA GLN A 31 8.12 3.42 -3.10
C GLN A 31 7.13 3.18 -4.25
N ALA A 32 7.60 2.64 -5.37
CA ALA A 32 6.74 2.34 -6.51
C ALA A 32 5.67 1.28 -6.16
N ALA A 33 6.06 0.23 -5.43
CA ALA A 33 5.13 -0.78 -4.96
C ALA A 33 4.06 -0.21 -4.01
N ILE A 34 4.46 0.67 -3.07
CA ILE A 34 3.51 1.34 -2.16
C ILE A 34 2.53 2.21 -2.94
N ALA A 35 2.99 2.99 -3.93
CA ALA A 35 2.13 3.84 -4.74
C ALA A 35 1.10 3.01 -5.53
N ILE A 36 1.55 1.94 -6.20
CA ILE A 36 0.68 1.04 -6.98
C ILE A 36 -0.35 0.36 -6.07
N CYS A 37 0.08 -0.19 -4.93
CA CYS A 37 -0.82 -0.85 -3.98
C CYS A 37 -1.78 0.13 -3.30
N THR A 38 -1.35 1.37 -3.06
CA THR A 38 -2.22 2.44 -2.52
C THR A 38 -3.29 2.81 -3.54
N LYS A 39 -2.93 3.00 -4.82
CA LYS A 39 -3.88 3.31 -5.89
C LYS A 39 -4.93 2.20 -6.06
N THR A 40 -4.49 0.95 -6.15
CA THR A 40 -5.37 -0.19 -6.43
C THR A 40 -6.22 -0.63 -5.23
N ILE A 41 -5.69 -0.60 -4.00
CA ILE A 41 -6.38 -1.14 -2.80
C ILE A 41 -7.09 -0.04 -2.00
N LEU A 42 -6.50 1.16 -1.92
CA LEU A 42 -6.99 2.22 -1.03
C LEU A 42 -7.76 3.30 -1.78
N GLN A 43 -7.21 3.86 -2.86
CA GLN A 43 -7.87 4.92 -3.62
C GLN A 43 -9.16 4.44 -4.28
N SER A 44 -9.23 3.19 -4.75
CA SER A 44 -10.46 2.55 -5.23
C SER A 44 -11.61 2.54 -4.21
N ARG A 45 -11.31 2.80 -2.93
CA ARG A 45 -12.26 2.88 -1.81
C ARG A 45 -12.35 4.27 -1.19
N GLY A 46 -11.84 5.30 -1.87
CA GLY A 46 -11.83 6.68 -1.35
C GLY A 46 -10.95 6.87 -0.11
N ARG A 47 -9.89 6.06 0.05
CA ARG A 47 -8.98 6.11 1.19
C ARG A 47 -7.55 6.33 0.73
N THR A 48 -6.75 6.97 1.58
CA THR A 48 -5.31 7.11 1.38
C THR A 48 -4.53 6.49 2.53
N LEU A 49 -3.24 6.26 2.30
CA LEU A 49 -2.35 5.65 3.27
C LEU A 49 -1.92 6.68 4.31
N LYS A 50 -2.18 6.41 5.60
CA LYS A 50 -1.68 7.23 6.72
C LYS A 50 -0.42 6.63 7.33
N ARG A 51 -0.47 5.34 7.69
CA ARG A 51 0.67 4.55 8.17
C ARG A 51 0.49 3.10 7.76
N PHE A 52 1.58 2.42 7.42
CA PHE A 52 1.57 0.96 7.23
C PHE A 52 2.80 0.32 7.88
N SER A 53 2.67 -0.96 8.24
CA SER A 53 3.81 -1.78 8.65
C SER A 53 3.56 -3.22 8.24
N CYS A 54 4.57 -3.87 7.66
CA CYS A 54 4.53 -5.27 7.26
C CYS A 54 5.52 -6.15 8.05
N LYS A 55 6.22 -5.61 9.06
CA LYS A 55 7.35 -6.27 9.74
C LYS A 55 6.97 -7.09 10.99
N LYS A 56 6.12 -6.58 11.89
CA LYS A 56 5.68 -7.26 13.13
C LYS A 56 4.15 -7.25 13.22
N GLY A 57 3.52 -7.97 12.30
CA GLY A 57 2.08 -7.94 12.06
C GLY A 57 1.69 -6.87 11.04
N PRO A 58 0.83 -7.20 10.05
CA PRO A 58 0.42 -6.27 9.03
C PRO A 58 -0.51 -5.22 9.65
N LYS A 59 -0.05 -3.98 9.73
CA LYS A 59 -0.84 -2.83 10.19
C LYS A 59 -1.08 -1.90 9.02
N LEU A 60 -2.33 -1.56 8.78
CA LEU A 60 -2.74 -0.61 7.75
C LEU A 60 -3.66 0.44 8.37
N LYS A 61 -3.11 1.63 8.60
CA LYS A 61 -3.89 2.80 9.00
C LYS A 61 -4.12 3.65 7.74
N THR A 62 -5.39 3.85 7.44
CA THR A 62 -5.84 4.66 6.31
C THR A 62 -6.48 5.93 6.83
N GLN A 63 -6.57 6.94 5.98
CA GLN A 63 -7.36 8.14 6.23
C GLN A 63 -8.36 8.32 5.08
N LYS A 64 -9.43 9.06 5.35
CA LYS A 64 -10.38 9.45 4.29
C LYS A 64 -9.60 10.29 3.28
N ALA A 65 -9.74 9.99 1.99
CA ALA A 65 -9.22 10.89 0.97
C ALA A 65 -9.91 12.24 1.18
N LEU A 66 -9.13 13.32 1.28
CA LEU A 66 -9.68 14.66 1.11
C LEU A 66 -10.26 14.67 -0.31
N SER A 67 -11.58 14.76 -0.40
CA SER A 67 -12.24 15.17 -1.63
C SER A 67 -11.79 16.60 -1.88
N VAL A 68 -10.72 16.76 -2.65
CA VAL A 68 -10.38 18.03 -3.29
C VAL A 68 -11.19 18.12 -4.56
#